data_AF-A0A6M2DXH6-F1
#
_entry.id   AF-A0A6M2DXH6-F1
#
_cell.length_a   1.000
_cell.length_b   1.000
_cell.length_c   1.000
_cell.angle_alpha   90.00
_cell.angle_beta   90.00
_cell.angle_gamma   90.00
#
_symmetry.space_group_name_H-M   'P 1'
#
loop_
_entity.id
_entity.type
_entity.pdbx_description
1 polymer ?
#
loop_
_entity_poly.entity_id
_entity_poly.type
_entity_poly.pdbx_seq_one_letter_code
_entity_poly.pdbx_strand_id
1 'polypeptide(L)'
;MCYRKYRKIPRFILWIMIEIAIIGSDMQEVIGTAIAIYLLSFKVVPLWAGVLITIVDTFTFLFLDKYGLRKLEMFFGILITIMAVTFGYEYVVSAPNQGDVLTGMFFPWCKDCDSKALLQAVGIIGAVIMPHNLYLHSALVKSRDVDRRRPEKVRDANYYFFIEAAIALFISFIINVFVVAVFAHGLFQTTNREILDTCQNSAPYIREEASIVFHNNTEIVEADLYKGGIYLGCAFGAAAMYIWAVGILAAGQSSTMTGTYAGQFAMEGFLNLQWSRWKRILFTRMIAIIPTFLMAFYNTIEDLSGMNDLLNAVMSLQLPFATLPTIAFTSNAAIMGEFVNGAANSIVAILLSVLVIAINIYFVVDQVNHGDMTAGYLALIIIFGILYLLFCLYLVLHMSASMGCNSLSNLTFIQKYVMTSDADSSPIDNQTSYSSASD
;
A
#
# COMPACT_ATOMS: atom_id res chain seq x y z
N MET A 1 -20.62 -6.51 -3.33
CA MET A 1 -21.46 -6.23 -2.15
C MET A 1 -21.76 -4.76 -1.99
N CYS A 2 -20.75 -3.89 -2.00
CA CYS A 2 -20.93 -2.43 -1.90
C CYS A 2 -21.98 -1.86 -2.86
N TYR A 3 -21.99 -2.30 -4.14
CA TYR A 3 -23.01 -1.86 -5.11
C TYR A 3 -24.45 -2.11 -4.70
N ARG A 4 -24.70 -3.25 -4.04
CA ARG A 4 -26.04 -3.72 -3.69
C ARG A 4 -26.54 -3.15 -2.37
N LYS A 5 -25.64 -2.92 -1.40
CA LYS A 5 -26.01 -2.46 -0.05
C LYS A 5 -25.91 -0.95 0.13
N TYR A 6 -24.95 -0.27 -0.51
CA TYR A 6 -24.85 1.18 -0.43
C TYR A 6 -25.68 1.88 -1.52
N ARG A 7 -26.26 3.02 -1.16
CA ARG A 7 -26.92 3.93 -2.12
C ARG A 7 -25.91 4.56 -3.09
N LYS A 8 -26.43 5.13 -4.18
CA LYS A 8 -25.63 5.71 -5.28
C LYS A 8 -24.56 6.70 -4.81
N ILE A 9 -24.89 7.63 -3.90
CA ILE A 9 -23.96 8.69 -3.45
C ILE A 9 -22.81 8.11 -2.60
N PRO A 10 -23.04 7.42 -1.46
CA PRO A 10 -21.96 6.80 -0.67
C PRO A 10 -21.09 5.85 -1.49
N ARG A 11 -21.72 5.10 -2.40
CA ARG A 11 -21.03 4.17 -3.30
C ARG A 11 -20.06 4.89 -4.23
N PHE A 12 -20.46 6.02 -4.80
CA PHE A 12 -19.61 6.83 -5.66
C PHE A 12 -18.46 7.46 -4.88
N ILE A 13 -18.70 7.93 -3.66
CA ILE A 13 -17.65 8.44 -2.77
C ILE A 13 -16.63 7.34 -2.44
N LEU A 14 -17.08 6.13 -2.06
CA LEU A 14 -16.19 4.99 -1.83
C LEU A 14 -15.35 4.67 -3.05
N TRP A 15 -15.97 4.66 -4.25
CA TRP A 15 -15.23 4.43 -5.49
C TRP A 15 -14.13 5.48 -5.71
N ILE A 16 -14.45 6.78 -5.57
CA ILE A 16 -13.45 7.85 -5.69
C ILE A 16 -12.29 7.63 -4.71
N MET A 17 -12.58 7.33 -3.44
CA MET A 17 -11.54 7.15 -2.44
C MET A 17 -10.61 5.97 -2.76
N ILE A 18 -11.16 4.88 -3.31
CA ILE A 18 -10.36 3.73 -3.75
C ILE A 18 -9.58 4.02 -5.03
N GLU A 19 -10.13 4.77 -5.98
CA GLU A 19 -9.36 5.20 -7.15
C GLU A 19 -8.21 6.14 -6.78
N ILE A 20 -8.40 7.06 -5.83
CA ILE A 20 -7.30 7.88 -5.30
C ILE A 20 -6.24 6.99 -4.65
N ALA A 21 -6.63 5.91 -3.97
CA ALA A 21 -5.69 4.91 -3.43
C ALA A 21 -4.86 4.22 -4.53
N ILE A 22 -5.53 3.82 -5.60
CA ILE A 22 -4.88 3.13 -6.70
C ILE A 22 -3.91 4.08 -7.41
N ILE A 23 -4.34 5.31 -7.68
CA ILE A 23 -3.51 6.34 -8.32
C ILE A 23 -2.32 6.70 -7.43
N GLY A 24 -2.51 6.85 -6.12
CA GLY A 24 -1.39 7.14 -5.22
C GLY A 24 -0.37 6.00 -5.20
N SER A 25 -0.82 4.75 -5.22
CA SER A 25 0.07 3.57 -5.22
C SER A 25 0.82 3.46 -6.55
N ASP A 26 0.16 3.81 -7.64
CA ASP A 26 0.73 3.91 -8.98
C ASP A 26 1.83 5.00 -9.03
N MET A 27 1.59 6.17 -8.42
CA MET A 27 2.61 7.21 -8.28
C MET A 27 3.85 6.71 -7.52
N GLN A 28 3.67 6.02 -6.38
CA GLN A 28 4.80 5.47 -5.61
C GLN A 28 5.62 4.46 -6.41
N GLU A 29 4.94 3.62 -7.19
CA GLU A 29 5.60 2.70 -8.11
C GLU A 29 6.41 3.43 -9.19
N VAL A 30 5.84 4.47 -9.80
CA VAL A 30 6.50 5.23 -10.87
C VAL A 30 7.77 5.90 -10.31
N ILE A 31 7.69 6.45 -9.10
CA ILE A 31 8.85 7.00 -8.38
C ILE A 31 9.89 5.90 -8.13
N GLY A 32 9.48 4.76 -7.56
CA GLY A 32 10.37 3.64 -7.26
C GLY A 32 11.07 3.09 -8.49
N THR A 33 10.34 2.83 -9.56
CA THR A 33 10.88 2.34 -10.83
C THR A 33 11.83 3.36 -11.47
N ALA A 34 11.51 4.66 -11.41
CA ALA A 34 12.39 5.71 -11.91
C ALA A 34 13.72 5.77 -11.11
N ILE A 35 13.66 5.67 -9.77
CA ILE A 35 14.84 5.62 -8.90
C ILE A 35 15.66 4.35 -9.16
N ALA A 36 15.00 3.21 -9.35
CA ALA A 36 15.67 1.95 -9.69
C ALA A 36 16.42 2.05 -11.02
N ILE A 37 15.79 2.58 -12.07
CA ILE A 37 16.44 2.81 -13.36
C ILE A 37 17.61 3.81 -13.22
N TYR A 38 17.43 4.85 -12.41
CA TYR A 38 18.48 5.84 -12.12
C TYR A 38 19.70 5.20 -11.48
N LEU A 39 19.51 4.31 -10.49
CA LEU A 39 20.56 3.52 -9.84
C LEU A 39 21.21 2.52 -10.80
N LEU A 40 20.41 1.74 -11.54
CA LEU A 40 20.91 0.71 -12.47
C LEU A 40 21.71 1.30 -13.63
N SER A 41 21.35 2.52 -14.06
CA SER A 41 21.99 3.21 -15.18
C SER A 41 23.15 4.12 -14.76
N PHE A 42 23.52 4.17 -13.48
CA PHE A 42 24.54 5.09 -12.96
C PHE A 42 24.30 6.54 -13.39
N LYS A 43 23.06 7.03 -13.19
CA LYS A 43 22.62 8.38 -13.56
C LYS A 43 22.65 8.70 -15.07
N VAL A 44 22.94 7.74 -15.94
CA VAL A 44 22.87 7.95 -17.40
C VAL A 44 21.44 8.26 -17.83
N VAL A 45 20.46 7.61 -17.20
CA VAL A 45 19.05 7.90 -17.40
C VAL A 45 18.58 8.85 -16.30
N PRO A 46 18.23 10.11 -16.60
CA PRO A 46 17.72 11.04 -15.59
C PRO A 46 16.32 10.60 -15.09
N LEU A 47 15.93 11.05 -13.90
CA LEU A 47 14.67 10.64 -13.25
C LEU A 47 13.44 10.87 -14.14
N TRP A 48 13.31 12.05 -14.76
CA TRP A 48 12.18 12.34 -15.65
C TRP A 48 12.12 11.37 -16.84
N ALA A 49 13.26 10.92 -17.33
CA ALA A 49 13.31 9.92 -18.40
C ALA A 49 12.94 8.52 -17.85
N GLY A 50 13.39 8.19 -16.64
CA GLY A 50 12.95 7.01 -15.90
C GLY A 50 11.43 6.96 -15.76
N VAL A 51 10.80 8.07 -15.39
CA VAL A 51 9.33 8.22 -15.31
C VAL A 51 8.66 8.02 -16.67
N LEU A 52 9.23 8.51 -17.77
CA LEU A 52 8.66 8.26 -19.10
C LEU A 52 8.81 6.80 -19.55
N ILE A 53 9.91 6.14 -19.16
CA ILE A 53 10.12 4.71 -19.45
C ILE A 53 9.04 3.86 -18.79
N THR A 54 8.50 4.25 -17.63
CA THR A 54 7.42 3.50 -16.97
C THR A 54 6.12 3.49 -17.79
N ILE A 55 5.92 4.45 -18.71
CA ILE A 55 4.81 4.38 -19.67
C ILE A 55 4.97 3.14 -20.56
N VAL A 56 6.18 2.94 -21.12
CA VAL A 56 6.48 1.77 -21.98
C VAL A 56 6.36 0.48 -21.20
N ASP A 57 6.81 0.50 -19.96
CA ASP A 57 6.72 -0.63 -19.05
C ASP A 57 5.26 -1.09 -18.85
N THR A 58 4.30 -0.18 -18.73
CA THR A 58 2.87 -0.57 -18.64
C THR A 58 2.38 -1.33 -19.87
N PHE A 59 2.87 -0.97 -21.07
CA PHE A 59 2.57 -1.71 -22.29
C PHE A 59 3.25 -3.08 -22.30
N THR A 60 4.48 -3.15 -21.78
CA THR A 60 5.24 -4.38 -21.65
C THR A 60 4.55 -5.34 -20.68
N PHE A 61 4.07 -4.84 -19.55
CA PHE A 61 3.27 -5.59 -18.59
C PHE A 61 1.98 -6.13 -19.21
N LEU A 62 1.23 -5.30 -19.91
CA LEU A 62 -0.01 -5.74 -20.54
C LEU A 62 0.22 -6.76 -21.67
N PHE A 63 1.39 -6.73 -22.32
CA PHE A 63 1.83 -7.81 -23.21
C PHE A 63 2.15 -9.09 -22.44
N LEU A 64 2.79 -8.98 -21.27
CA LEU A 64 3.10 -10.10 -20.39
C LEU A 64 1.85 -10.73 -19.75
N ASP A 65 0.79 -9.97 -19.46
CA ASP A 65 -0.51 -10.48 -18.98
C ASP A 65 -1.11 -11.52 -19.96
N LYS A 66 -0.79 -11.40 -21.26
CA LYS A 66 -1.20 -12.40 -22.27
C LYS A 66 -0.57 -13.79 -22.05
N TYR A 67 0.54 -13.89 -21.33
CA TYR A 67 1.24 -15.16 -21.04
C TYR A 67 0.69 -15.90 -19.82
N GLY A 68 -0.28 -15.33 -19.11
CA GLY A 68 -1.02 -15.96 -18.02
C GLY A 68 -0.46 -15.66 -16.62
N LEU A 69 -1.38 -15.43 -15.68
CA LEU A 69 -1.14 -14.99 -14.29
C LEU A 69 -0.10 -15.85 -13.54
N ARG A 70 -0.15 -17.18 -13.66
CA ARG A 70 0.73 -18.10 -12.91
C ARG A 70 2.22 -17.93 -13.24
N LYS A 71 2.56 -17.60 -14.49
CA LYS A 71 3.96 -17.40 -14.91
C LYS A 71 4.51 -16.09 -14.35
N LEU A 72 3.68 -15.05 -14.31
CA LEU A 72 4.01 -13.76 -13.72
C LEU A 72 4.20 -13.86 -12.20
N GLU A 73 3.30 -14.57 -11.50
CA GLU A 73 3.45 -14.83 -10.05
C GLU A 73 4.78 -15.55 -9.75
N MET A 74 5.16 -16.55 -10.55
CA MET A 74 6.44 -17.24 -10.38
C MET A 74 7.64 -16.31 -10.62
N PHE A 75 7.57 -15.44 -11.63
CA PHE A 75 8.63 -14.47 -11.92
C PHE A 75 8.85 -13.51 -10.74
N PHE A 76 7.79 -12.90 -10.20
CA PHE A 76 7.90 -12.02 -9.03
C PHE A 76 8.29 -12.78 -7.76
N GLY A 77 7.81 -14.01 -7.58
CA GLY A 77 8.21 -14.87 -6.47
C GLY A 77 9.71 -15.14 -6.45
N ILE A 78 10.35 -15.32 -7.62
CA ILE A 78 11.80 -15.46 -7.74
C ILE A 78 12.52 -14.16 -7.31
N LEU A 79 12.06 -13.00 -7.78
CA LEU A 79 12.67 -11.71 -7.44
C LEU A 79 12.58 -11.40 -5.95
N ILE A 80 11.41 -11.62 -5.35
CA ILE A 80 11.20 -11.46 -3.89
C ILE A 80 12.09 -12.43 -3.11
N THR A 81 12.26 -13.66 -3.58
CA THR A 81 13.13 -14.66 -2.92
C THR A 81 14.59 -14.20 -2.96
N ILE A 82 15.07 -13.68 -4.10
CA ILE A 82 16.44 -13.16 -4.21
C ILE A 82 16.66 -11.99 -3.25
N MET A 83 15.70 -11.05 -3.17
CA MET A 83 15.76 -9.96 -2.20
C MET A 83 15.80 -10.48 -0.75
N ALA A 84 14.92 -11.43 -0.41
CA ALA A 84 14.83 -11.98 0.93
C ALA A 84 16.14 -12.65 1.36
N VAL A 85 16.77 -13.42 0.47
CA VAL A 85 18.06 -14.09 0.73
C VAL A 85 19.18 -13.07 0.88
N THR A 86 19.20 -12.04 0.02
CA THR A 86 20.26 -11.02 0.04
C THR A 86 20.19 -10.16 1.31
N PHE A 87 19.00 -9.64 1.64
CA PHE A 87 18.81 -8.90 2.89
C PHE A 87 18.98 -9.78 4.13
N GLY A 88 18.63 -11.07 4.04
CA GLY A 88 18.94 -12.04 5.09
C GLY A 88 20.44 -12.19 5.31
N TYR A 89 21.23 -12.23 4.22
CA TYR A 89 22.69 -12.25 4.31
C TYR A 89 23.25 -10.94 4.89
N GLU A 90 22.80 -9.79 4.41
CA GLU A 90 23.21 -8.47 4.92
C GLU A 90 22.86 -8.30 6.40
N TYR A 91 21.70 -8.80 6.85
CA TYR A 91 21.30 -8.81 8.26
C TYR A 91 22.26 -9.64 9.12
N VAL A 92 22.66 -10.82 8.66
CA VAL A 92 23.62 -11.66 9.39
C VAL A 92 25.01 -11.03 9.42
N VAL A 93 25.46 -10.41 8.33
CA VAL A 93 26.78 -9.78 8.24
C VAL A 93 26.86 -8.48 9.03
N SER A 94 25.81 -7.66 9.00
CA SER A 94 25.74 -6.42 9.80
C SER A 94 25.66 -6.70 11.30
N ALA A 95 25.21 -7.91 11.68
CA ALA A 95 25.10 -8.38 13.06
C ALA A 95 24.47 -7.33 14.01
N PRO A 96 23.28 -6.79 13.69
CA PRO A 96 22.63 -5.81 14.54
C PRO A 96 22.33 -6.42 15.91
N ASN A 97 22.29 -5.58 16.95
CA ASN A 97 21.99 -6.05 18.30
C ASN A 97 20.60 -6.70 18.36
N GLN A 98 20.58 -8.03 18.47
CA GLN A 98 19.36 -8.81 18.47
C GLN A 98 18.46 -8.46 19.67
N GLY A 99 19.04 -8.04 20.79
CA GLY A 99 18.29 -7.59 21.96
C GLY A 99 17.48 -6.33 21.66
N ASP A 100 18.08 -5.37 20.97
CA ASP A 100 17.42 -4.12 20.60
C ASP A 100 16.36 -4.35 19.51
N VAL A 101 16.65 -5.21 18.53
CA VAL A 101 15.67 -5.60 17.49
C VAL A 101 14.45 -6.30 18.12
N LEU A 102 14.66 -7.30 18.99
CA LEU A 102 13.56 -8.00 19.66
C LEU A 102 12.76 -7.08 20.59
N THR A 103 13.45 -6.19 21.31
CA THR A 103 12.78 -5.20 22.16
C THR A 103 11.91 -4.29 21.30
N GLY A 104 12.45 -3.78 20.17
CA GLY A 104 11.75 -2.99 19.16
C GLY A 104 10.52 -3.67 18.55
N MET A 105 10.58 -4.99 18.36
CA MET A 105 9.49 -5.75 17.75
C MET A 105 8.28 -5.95 18.67
N PHE A 106 8.51 -6.20 19.97
CA PHE A 106 7.44 -6.62 20.89
C PHE A 106 6.98 -5.53 21.85
N PHE A 107 7.83 -4.54 22.15
CA PHE A 107 7.51 -3.49 23.09
C PHE A 107 7.41 -2.16 22.35
N PRO A 108 6.20 -1.59 22.18
CA PRO A 108 6.08 -0.22 21.69
C PRO A 108 6.48 0.75 22.82
N TRP A 109 7.58 1.48 22.66
CA TRP A 109 7.94 2.60 23.55
C TRP A 109 8.15 3.88 22.75
N CYS A 110 7.94 5.00 23.41
CA CYS A 110 8.21 6.31 22.87
C CYS A 110 8.53 7.23 24.05
N LYS A 111 9.83 7.39 24.35
CA LYS A 111 10.27 8.18 25.51
C LYS A 111 10.46 9.66 25.15
N ASP A 112 10.88 9.94 23.91
CA ASP A 112 11.17 11.28 23.38
C ASP A 112 10.92 11.34 21.85
N CYS A 113 9.81 10.79 21.32
CA CYS A 113 9.61 10.80 19.86
C CYS A 113 9.31 12.21 19.36
N ASP A 114 10.08 12.62 18.35
CA ASP A 114 9.74 13.75 17.49
C ASP A 114 8.46 13.46 16.68
N SER A 115 7.69 14.49 16.33
CA SER A 115 6.48 14.35 15.49
C SER A 115 6.80 13.60 14.20
N LYS A 116 7.99 13.81 13.61
CA LYS A 116 8.48 13.09 12.42
C LYS A 116 8.53 11.57 12.60
N ALA A 117 8.99 11.08 13.75
CA ALA A 117 9.09 9.64 14.00
C ALA A 117 7.70 8.99 14.10
N LEU A 118 6.73 9.72 14.68
CA LEU A 118 5.36 9.25 14.73
C LEU A 118 4.70 9.30 13.35
N LEU A 119 4.93 10.35 12.55
CA LEU A 119 4.49 10.43 11.15
C LEU A 119 5.03 9.26 10.31
N GLN A 120 6.30 8.90 10.48
CA GLN A 120 6.89 7.71 9.83
C GLN A 120 6.21 6.41 10.30
N ALA A 121 5.92 6.26 11.60
CA ALA A 121 5.18 5.10 12.10
C ALA A 121 3.77 4.99 11.50
N VAL A 122 3.06 6.11 11.33
CA VAL A 122 1.77 6.14 10.61
C VAL A 122 1.96 5.77 9.14
N GLY A 123 2.98 6.33 8.49
CA GLY A 123 3.34 6.03 7.10
C GLY A 123 3.60 4.55 6.88
N ILE A 124 4.28 3.87 7.82
CA ILE A 124 4.50 2.42 7.77
C ILE A 124 3.18 1.64 7.81
N ILE A 125 2.21 2.05 8.64
CA ILE A 125 0.90 1.39 8.67
C ILE A 125 0.19 1.52 7.30
N GLY A 126 0.20 2.72 6.72
CA GLY A 126 -0.40 2.97 5.39
C GLY A 126 0.34 2.26 4.25
N ALA A 127 1.66 2.14 4.34
CA ALA A 127 2.49 1.44 3.37
C ALA A 127 2.29 -0.08 3.44
N VAL A 128 2.14 -0.65 4.64
CA VAL A 128 1.98 -2.10 4.83
C VAL A 128 0.54 -2.54 4.52
N ILE A 129 -0.45 -1.79 5.00
CA ILE A 129 -1.87 -2.12 4.78
C ILE A 129 -2.40 -1.21 3.67
N MET A 130 -2.39 -1.72 2.45
CA MET A 130 -2.94 -0.97 1.32
C MET A 130 -4.45 -1.22 1.17
N PRO A 131 -5.30 -0.18 1.14
CA PRO A 131 -6.76 -0.35 1.09
C PRO A 131 -7.24 -1.04 -0.20
N HIS A 132 -6.60 -0.77 -1.33
CA HIS A 132 -6.96 -1.39 -2.61
C HIS A 132 -6.66 -2.90 -2.63
N ASN A 133 -5.66 -3.37 -1.86
CA ASN A 133 -5.34 -4.79 -1.75
C ASN A 133 -6.45 -5.60 -1.05
N LEU A 134 -7.20 -5.00 -0.12
CA LEU A 134 -8.36 -5.67 0.49
C LEU A 134 -9.44 -6.00 -0.55
N TYR A 135 -9.72 -5.07 -1.47
CA TYR A 135 -10.65 -5.31 -2.57
C TYR A 135 -10.08 -6.30 -3.60
N LEU A 136 -8.81 -6.15 -3.96
CA LEU A 136 -8.14 -7.06 -4.89
C LEU A 136 -8.16 -8.50 -4.38
N HIS A 137 -7.75 -8.74 -3.13
CA HIS A 137 -7.70 -10.07 -2.54
C HIS A 137 -9.10 -10.71 -2.51
N SER A 138 -10.15 -9.91 -2.20
CA SER A 138 -11.55 -10.38 -2.23
C SER A 138 -12.03 -10.83 -3.62
N ALA A 139 -11.38 -10.35 -4.68
CA ALA A 139 -11.65 -10.76 -6.06
C ALA A 139 -10.75 -11.93 -6.49
N LEU A 140 -9.46 -11.91 -6.13
CA LEU A 140 -8.52 -12.98 -6.48
C LEU A 140 -8.89 -14.33 -5.87
N VAL A 141 -9.47 -14.37 -4.68
CA VAL A 141 -9.98 -15.63 -4.09
C VAL A 141 -11.07 -16.29 -4.94
N LYS A 142 -11.74 -15.54 -5.82
CA LYS A 142 -12.75 -16.08 -6.76
C LYS A 142 -12.15 -16.68 -8.02
N SER A 143 -10.85 -16.47 -8.29
CA SER A 143 -10.16 -17.09 -9.43
C SER A 143 -10.01 -18.60 -9.27
N ARG A 144 -10.07 -19.10 -8.03
CA ARG A 144 -10.04 -20.53 -7.74
C ARG A 144 -11.44 -21.11 -7.81
N ASP A 145 -11.56 -22.22 -8.51
CA ASP A 145 -12.83 -22.95 -8.61
C ASP A 145 -13.10 -23.67 -7.29
N VAL A 146 -14.16 -23.24 -6.61
CA VAL A 146 -14.61 -23.80 -5.33
C VAL A 146 -16.11 -24.03 -5.45
N ASP A 147 -16.53 -25.26 -5.20
CA ASP A 147 -17.94 -25.62 -5.19
C ASP A 147 -18.65 -25.02 -3.96
N ARG A 148 -19.27 -23.85 -4.17
CA ARG A 148 -19.95 -23.06 -3.12
C ARG A 148 -21.25 -23.70 -2.62
N ARG A 149 -21.73 -24.77 -3.26
CA ARG A 149 -22.93 -25.49 -2.79
C ARG A 149 -22.62 -26.40 -1.61
N ARG A 150 -21.35 -26.80 -1.46
CA ARG A 150 -20.90 -27.67 -0.37
C ARG A 150 -20.14 -26.86 0.68
N PRO A 151 -20.69 -26.68 1.89
CA PRO A 151 -20.07 -25.86 2.92
C PRO A 151 -18.68 -26.36 3.35
N GLU A 152 -18.48 -27.68 3.36
CA GLU A 152 -17.18 -28.30 3.67
C GLU A 152 -16.08 -27.83 2.72
N LYS A 153 -16.39 -27.69 1.42
CA LYS A 153 -15.41 -27.23 0.41
C LYS A 153 -15.09 -25.74 0.56
N VAL A 154 -16.05 -24.93 0.98
CA VAL A 154 -15.82 -23.52 1.30
C VAL A 154 -14.94 -23.38 2.55
N ARG A 155 -15.16 -24.23 3.57
CA ARG A 155 -14.33 -24.27 4.77
C ARG A 155 -12.88 -24.67 4.45
N ASP A 156 -12.70 -25.71 3.63
CA ASP A 156 -11.37 -26.14 3.17
C ASP A 156 -10.68 -25.00 2.39
N ALA A 157 -11.39 -24.35 1.47
CA ALA A 157 -10.86 -23.24 0.71
C ALA A 157 -10.43 -22.07 1.61
N ASN A 158 -11.26 -21.68 2.58
CA ASN A 158 -10.92 -20.62 3.55
C ASN A 158 -9.68 -20.97 4.36
N TYR A 159 -9.49 -22.23 4.75
CA TYR A 159 -8.30 -22.68 5.46
C TYR A 159 -7.03 -22.55 4.60
N TYR A 160 -7.06 -23.00 3.35
CA TYR A 160 -5.91 -22.85 2.45
C TYR A 160 -5.61 -21.39 2.11
N PHE A 161 -6.63 -20.56 1.88
CA PHE A 161 -6.44 -19.13 1.66
C PHE A 161 -5.85 -18.43 2.89
N PHE A 162 -6.25 -18.84 4.09
CA PHE A 162 -5.67 -18.31 5.32
C PHE A 162 -4.17 -18.66 5.43
N ILE A 163 -3.80 -19.92 5.17
CA ILE A 163 -2.39 -20.35 5.18
C ILE A 163 -1.58 -19.57 4.14
N GLU A 164 -2.09 -19.45 2.92
CA GLU A 164 -1.42 -18.75 1.83
C GLU A 164 -1.17 -17.28 2.17
N ALA A 165 -2.20 -16.57 2.63
CA ALA A 165 -2.07 -15.19 3.06
C ALA A 165 -1.14 -15.04 4.28
N ALA A 166 -1.22 -15.95 5.26
CA ALA A 166 -0.37 -15.92 6.44
C ALA A 166 1.11 -16.13 6.10
N ILE A 167 1.44 -17.10 5.23
CA ILE A 167 2.82 -17.33 4.80
C ILE A 167 3.35 -16.13 4.01
N ALA A 168 2.57 -15.60 3.07
CA ALA A 168 2.99 -14.45 2.27
C ALA A 168 3.24 -13.21 3.13
N LEU A 169 2.33 -12.89 4.06
CA LEU A 169 2.49 -11.76 4.98
C LEU A 169 3.62 -11.99 5.99
N PHE A 170 3.86 -13.22 6.43
CA PHE A 170 4.97 -13.55 7.32
C PHE A 170 6.33 -13.40 6.64
N ILE A 171 6.47 -13.83 5.38
CA ILE A 171 7.68 -13.61 4.58
C ILE A 171 7.89 -12.10 4.38
N SER A 172 6.85 -11.35 4.02
CA SER A 172 6.91 -9.89 3.90
C SER A 172 7.36 -9.22 5.20
N PHE A 173 6.83 -9.67 6.34
CA PHE A 173 7.27 -9.21 7.66
C PHE A 173 8.76 -9.46 7.91
N ILE A 174 9.27 -10.67 7.62
CA ILE A 174 10.70 -10.98 7.78
C ILE A 174 11.57 -10.07 6.91
N ILE A 175 11.19 -9.87 5.64
CA ILE A 175 11.93 -8.98 4.73
C ILE A 175 11.96 -7.56 5.29
N ASN A 176 10.81 -7.03 5.73
CA ASN A 176 10.73 -5.69 6.31
C ASN A 176 11.58 -5.56 7.57
N VAL A 177 11.61 -6.57 8.45
CA VAL A 177 12.49 -6.58 9.63
C VAL A 177 13.96 -6.54 9.22
N PHE A 178 14.39 -7.34 8.23
CA PHE A 178 15.78 -7.34 7.76
C PHE A 178 16.15 -5.99 7.14
N VAL A 179 15.32 -5.46 6.25
CA VAL A 179 15.56 -4.16 5.59
C VAL A 179 15.66 -3.04 6.62
N VAL A 180 14.68 -2.93 7.53
CA VAL A 180 14.67 -1.89 8.56
C VAL A 180 15.85 -2.05 9.51
N ALA A 181 16.22 -3.26 9.92
CA ALA A 181 17.33 -3.47 10.83
C ALA A 181 18.69 -3.15 10.20
N VAL A 182 18.92 -3.54 8.95
CA VAL A 182 20.16 -3.22 8.22
C VAL A 182 20.32 -1.72 8.05
N PHE A 183 19.26 -1.02 7.62
CA PHE A 183 19.30 0.43 7.48
C PHE A 183 19.35 1.17 8.81
N ALA A 184 18.66 0.69 9.85
CA ALA A 184 18.76 1.28 11.18
C ALA A 184 20.18 1.14 11.74
N HIS A 185 20.80 -0.03 11.64
CA HIS A 185 22.19 -0.20 12.08
C HIS A 185 23.18 0.67 11.29
N GLY A 186 22.92 0.84 9.98
CA GLY A 186 23.82 1.52 9.06
C GLY A 186 23.68 3.04 8.98
N LEU A 187 22.47 3.56 9.14
CA LEU A 187 22.11 4.95 8.86
C LEU A 187 21.55 5.72 10.07
N PHE A 188 21.17 5.02 11.15
CA PHE A 188 20.56 5.70 12.29
C PHE A 188 21.60 6.56 13.04
N GLN A 189 21.36 7.87 13.09
CA GLN A 189 22.24 8.86 13.73
C GLN A 189 23.67 8.91 13.16
N THR A 190 23.90 8.38 11.95
CA THR A 190 25.20 8.44 11.28
C THR A 190 25.34 9.73 10.48
N THR A 191 26.54 10.29 10.47
CA THR A 191 26.83 11.51 9.70
C THR A 191 27.24 11.20 8.26
N ASN A 192 27.02 12.14 7.34
CA ASN A 192 27.43 11.98 5.94
C ASN A 192 28.93 11.62 5.80
N ARG A 193 29.79 12.20 6.65
CA ARG A 193 31.22 11.91 6.67
C ARG A 193 31.53 10.45 7.03
N GLU A 194 30.84 9.87 8.00
CA GLU A 194 31.05 8.47 8.41
C GLU A 194 30.68 7.48 7.28
N ILE A 195 29.63 7.80 6.51
CA ILE A 195 29.27 7.01 5.34
C ILE A 195 30.36 7.13 4.26
N LEU A 196 30.84 8.34 3.98
CA LEU A 196 31.94 8.55 3.02
C LEU A 196 33.21 7.78 3.41
N ASP A 197 33.52 7.71 4.70
CA ASP A 197 34.65 6.92 5.21
C ASP A 197 34.45 5.42 4.98
N THR A 198 33.22 4.92 5.16
CA THR A 198 32.86 3.53 4.82
C THR A 198 33.05 3.24 3.32
N CYS A 199 32.73 4.21 2.45
CA CYS A 199 32.84 4.09 1.00
C CYS A 199 34.29 4.12 0.46
N GLN A 200 35.31 4.40 1.29
CA GLN A 200 36.69 4.58 0.82
C GLN A 200 37.29 3.33 0.16
N ASN A 201 36.93 2.15 0.68
CA ASN A 201 37.39 0.84 0.21
C ASN A 201 36.50 0.25 -0.89
N SER A 202 35.39 0.91 -1.21
CA SER A 202 34.44 0.45 -2.22
C SER A 202 34.96 0.74 -3.64
N ALA A 203 34.28 0.18 -4.64
CA ALA A 203 34.69 0.36 -6.04
C ALA A 203 34.71 1.85 -6.43
N PRO A 204 35.63 2.28 -7.33
CA PRO A 204 35.83 3.71 -7.64
C PRO A 204 34.56 4.47 -8.04
N TYR A 205 33.68 3.81 -8.80
CA TYR A 205 32.41 4.40 -9.24
C TYR A 205 31.42 4.61 -8.08
N ILE A 206 31.34 3.68 -7.12
CA ILE A 206 30.49 3.81 -5.93
C ILE A 206 31.00 4.97 -5.07
N ARG A 207 32.32 5.07 -4.92
CA ARG A 207 32.95 6.15 -4.14
C ARG A 207 32.71 7.52 -4.76
N GLU A 208 32.82 7.63 -6.08
CA GLU A 208 32.50 8.86 -6.80
C GLU A 208 31.03 9.25 -6.58
N GLU A 209 30.11 8.29 -6.74
CA GLU A 209 28.69 8.54 -6.53
C GLU A 209 28.38 8.93 -5.08
N ALA A 210 28.94 8.24 -4.10
CA ALA A 210 28.80 8.57 -2.67
C ALA A 210 29.27 9.99 -2.36
N SER A 211 30.34 10.47 -2.98
CA SER A 211 30.84 11.84 -2.79
C SER A 211 29.92 12.93 -3.34
N ILE A 212 29.06 12.59 -4.30
CA ILE A 212 28.04 13.48 -4.87
C ILE A 212 26.79 13.50 -4.01
N VAL A 213 26.44 12.36 -3.41
CA VAL A 213 25.19 12.16 -2.67
C VAL A 213 25.32 12.56 -1.20
N PHE A 214 26.40 12.13 -0.55
CA PHE A 214 26.70 12.46 0.84
C PHE A 214 27.67 13.63 0.85
N HIS A 215 27.18 14.81 1.23
CA HIS A 215 28.03 15.98 1.37
C HIS A 215 29.06 15.78 2.48
N ASN A 216 30.28 16.29 2.33
CA ASN A 216 31.31 16.18 3.36
C ASN A 216 31.03 17.14 4.54
N ASN A 217 29.98 16.84 5.30
CA ASN A 217 29.53 17.56 6.48
C ASN A 217 29.20 16.57 7.61
N THR A 218 28.89 17.12 8.79
CA THR A 218 28.52 16.35 9.99
C THR A 218 27.00 16.28 10.18
N GLU A 219 26.23 16.53 9.12
CA GLU A 219 24.77 16.41 9.19
C GLU A 219 24.37 14.94 9.20
N ILE A 220 23.29 14.64 9.93
CA ILE A 220 22.72 13.29 10.02
C ILE A 220 22.08 12.97 8.68
N VAL A 221 22.32 11.76 8.19
CA VAL A 221 21.77 11.30 6.92
C VAL A 221 20.29 10.97 7.09
N GLU A 222 19.44 11.61 6.29
CA GLU A 222 18.06 11.17 6.12
C GLU A 222 18.02 10.01 5.12
N ALA A 223 17.50 8.86 5.55
CA ALA A 223 17.43 7.66 4.75
C ALA A 223 16.34 7.78 3.68
N ASP A 224 16.70 7.52 2.42
CA ASP A 224 15.76 7.42 1.31
C ASP A 224 16.12 6.20 0.41
N LEU A 225 15.27 5.90 -0.57
CA LEU A 225 15.46 4.75 -1.47
C LEU A 225 16.78 4.81 -2.25
N TYR A 226 17.26 6.01 -2.57
CA TYR A 226 18.44 6.24 -3.38
C TYR A 226 19.73 6.19 -2.53
N LYS A 227 19.80 7.00 -1.47
CA LYS A 227 20.87 7.01 -0.44
C LYS A 227 21.05 5.62 0.17
N GLY A 228 19.96 4.89 0.43
CA GLY A 228 20.00 3.51 0.90
C GLY A 228 20.72 2.57 -0.07
N GLY A 229 20.46 2.68 -1.37
CA GLY A 229 21.15 1.89 -2.39
C GLY A 229 22.66 2.15 -2.43
N ILE A 230 23.07 3.42 -2.37
CA ILE A 230 24.49 3.80 -2.34
C ILE A 230 25.17 3.31 -1.06
N TYR A 231 24.50 3.44 0.10
CA TYR A 231 24.99 2.90 1.36
C TYR A 231 25.25 1.39 1.28
N LEU A 232 24.30 0.61 0.75
CA LEU A 232 24.47 -0.83 0.55
C LEU A 232 25.66 -1.14 -0.37
N GLY A 233 25.81 -0.34 -1.44
CA GLY A 233 26.97 -0.41 -2.33
C GLY A 233 28.30 -0.16 -1.61
N CYS A 234 28.33 0.77 -0.67
CA CYS A 234 29.51 1.07 0.12
C CYS A 234 29.84 -0.03 1.15
N ALA A 235 28.84 -0.48 1.90
CA ALA A 235 29.01 -1.40 3.03
C ALA A 235 29.19 -2.87 2.59
N PHE A 236 28.41 -3.33 1.61
CA PHE A 236 28.36 -4.74 1.19
C PHE A 236 28.86 -4.97 -0.24
N GLY A 237 29.10 -3.90 -0.99
CA GLY A 237 29.61 -3.94 -2.36
C GLY A 237 28.54 -3.78 -3.41
N ALA A 238 28.98 -3.69 -4.67
CA ALA A 238 28.13 -3.38 -5.81
C ALA A 238 26.95 -4.31 -6.01
N ALA A 239 27.12 -5.60 -5.70
CA ALA A 239 26.06 -6.60 -5.85
C ALA A 239 24.83 -6.26 -4.99
N ALA A 240 25.04 -5.78 -3.75
CA ALA A 240 23.97 -5.38 -2.86
C ALA A 240 23.17 -4.19 -3.43
N MET A 241 23.86 -3.16 -3.91
CA MET A 241 23.24 -2.01 -4.59
C MET A 241 22.40 -2.43 -5.80
N TYR A 242 22.92 -3.33 -6.64
CA TYR A 242 22.18 -3.82 -7.81
C TYR A 242 20.97 -4.67 -7.44
N ILE A 243 21.10 -5.55 -6.45
CA ILE A 243 19.98 -6.38 -5.98
C ILE A 243 18.90 -5.49 -5.37
N TRP A 244 19.27 -4.44 -4.64
CA TRP A 244 18.35 -3.42 -4.14
C TRP A 244 17.61 -2.73 -5.28
N ALA A 245 18.33 -2.25 -6.30
CA ALA A 245 17.72 -1.55 -7.43
C ALA A 245 16.81 -2.48 -8.25
N VAL A 246 17.23 -3.73 -8.50
CA VAL A 246 16.37 -4.76 -9.14
C VAL A 246 15.16 -5.06 -8.27
N GLY A 247 15.31 -5.09 -6.95
CA GLY A 247 14.22 -5.30 -6.00
C GLY A 247 13.18 -4.19 -6.01
N ILE A 248 13.62 -2.93 -6.03
CA ILE A 248 12.72 -1.77 -6.17
C ILE A 248 11.98 -1.84 -7.51
N LEU A 249 12.69 -2.16 -8.60
CA LEU A 249 12.07 -2.32 -9.92
C LEU A 249 11.02 -3.44 -9.90
N ALA A 250 11.35 -4.59 -9.33
CA ALA A 250 10.43 -5.73 -9.19
C ALA A 250 9.19 -5.40 -8.35
N ALA A 251 9.37 -4.68 -7.24
CA ALA A 251 8.27 -4.22 -6.40
C ALA A 251 7.35 -3.26 -7.15
N GLY A 252 7.93 -2.34 -7.93
CA GLY A 252 7.19 -1.46 -8.82
C GLY A 252 6.34 -2.22 -9.82
N GLN A 253 6.94 -3.18 -10.53
CA GLN A 253 6.23 -4.03 -11.51
C GLN A 253 5.10 -4.86 -10.91
N SER A 254 5.33 -5.41 -9.71
CA SER A 254 4.27 -6.16 -9.02
C SER A 254 3.12 -5.24 -8.60
N SER A 255 3.41 -3.99 -8.23
CA SER A 255 2.40 -2.99 -7.85
C SER A 255 1.51 -2.58 -9.04
N THR A 256 2.06 -2.47 -10.26
CA THR A 256 1.26 -2.14 -11.46
C THR A 256 0.26 -3.24 -11.75
N MET A 257 0.68 -4.50 -11.63
CA MET A 257 -0.23 -5.63 -11.75
C MET A 257 -1.38 -5.54 -10.75
N THR A 258 -1.08 -5.35 -9.47
CA THR A 258 -2.11 -5.30 -8.43
C THR A 258 -3.03 -4.09 -8.56
N GLY A 259 -2.48 -2.91 -8.89
CA GLY A 259 -3.26 -1.68 -9.07
C GLY A 259 -4.23 -1.76 -10.25
N THR A 260 -3.81 -2.36 -11.37
CA THR A 260 -4.66 -2.48 -12.56
C THR A 260 -5.82 -3.46 -12.38
N TYR A 261 -5.62 -4.55 -11.63
CA TYR A 261 -6.71 -5.45 -11.23
C TYR A 261 -7.58 -4.83 -10.14
N ALA A 262 -7.01 -4.16 -9.14
CA ALA A 262 -7.77 -3.49 -8.09
C ALA A 262 -8.71 -2.43 -8.68
N GLY A 263 -8.23 -1.62 -9.63
CA GLY A 263 -9.06 -0.65 -10.37
C GLY A 263 -10.15 -1.31 -11.21
N GLN A 264 -9.89 -2.51 -11.77
CA GLN A 264 -10.95 -3.28 -12.44
C GLN A 264 -12.10 -3.59 -11.50
N PHE A 265 -11.76 -4.24 -10.39
CA PHE A 265 -12.75 -4.73 -9.45
C PHE A 265 -13.42 -3.59 -8.69
N ALA A 266 -12.73 -2.46 -8.50
CA ALA A 266 -13.32 -1.24 -7.97
C ALA A 266 -14.34 -0.64 -8.95
N MET A 267 -13.98 -0.42 -10.22
CA MET A 267 -14.92 0.16 -11.21
C MET A 267 -16.11 -0.76 -11.50
N GLU A 268 -15.87 -2.04 -11.78
CA GLU A 268 -16.93 -3.02 -12.01
C GLU A 268 -17.77 -3.23 -10.74
N GLY A 269 -17.11 -3.28 -9.58
CA GLY A 269 -17.74 -3.58 -8.30
C GLY A 269 -18.53 -2.43 -7.68
N PHE A 270 -18.12 -1.16 -7.88
CA PHE A 270 -18.82 0.01 -7.34
C PHE A 270 -19.69 0.74 -8.36
N LEU A 271 -19.30 0.78 -9.64
CA LEU A 271 -20.04 1.51 -10.68
C LEU A 271 -20.78 0.59 -11.65
N ASN A 272 -20.45 -0.71 -11.68
CA ASN A 272 -20.91 -1.65 -12.71
C ASN A 272 -20.55 -1.14 -14.13
N LEU A 273 -19.39 -0.49 -14.25
CA LEU A 273 -18.87 0.04 -15.50
C LEU A 273 -17.83 -0.92 -16.07
N GLN A 274 -18.09 -1.49 -17.25
CA GLN A 274 -17.15 -2.38 -17.92
C GLN A 274 -16.32 -1.61 -18.94
N TRP A 275 -15.07 -1.33 -18.58
CA TRP A 275 -14.10 -0.66 -19.44
C TRP A 275 -13.03 -1.65 -19.91
N SER A 276 -12.63 -1.57 -21.19
CA SER A 276 -11.52 -2.37 -21.71
C SER A 276 -10.24 -2.13 -20.91
N ARG A 277 -9.56 -3.22 -20.51
CA ARG A 277 -8.35 -3.21 -19.66
C ARG A 277 -7.32 -2.16 -20.09
N TRP A 278 -6.88 -2.19 -21.34
CA TRP A 278 -5.86 -1.27 -21.87
C TRP A 278 -6.21 0.21 -21.73
N LYS A 279 -7.47 0.60 -22.01
CA LYS A 279 -7.91 1.99 -21.89
C LYS A 279 -7.91 2.47 -20.44
N ARG A 280 -8.36 1.61 -19.52
CA ARG A 280 -8.35 1.92 -18.08
C ARG A 280 -6.92 2.13 -17.59
N ILE A 281 -6.02 1.21 -17.92
CA ILE A 281 -4.64 1.23 -17.45
C ILE A 281 -3.92 2.48 -17.97
N LEU A 282 -4.07 2.79 -19.26
CA LEU A 282 -3.51 4.01 -19.82
C LEU A 282 -4.07 5.26 -19.12
N PHE A 283 -5.38 5.29 -18.84
CA PHE A 283 -6.00 6.43 -18.18
C PHE A 283 -5.49 6.64 -16.75
N THR A 284 -5.50 5.60 -15.91
CA THR A 284 -5.03 5.71 -14.51
C THR A 284 -3.54 6.01 -14.46
N ARG A 285 -2.74 5.42 -15.35
CA ARG A 285 -1.30 5.69 -15.48
C ARG A 285 -1.02 7.12 -15.89
N MET A 286 -1.74 7.66 -16.86
CA MET A 286 -1.55 9.06 -17.26
C MET A 286 -1.83 10.01 -16.10
N ILE A 287 -2.85 9.75 -15.28
CA ILE A 287 -3.16 10.56 -14.09
C ILE A 287 -2.03 10.49 -13.06
N ALA A 288 -1.40 9.34 -12.86
CA ALA A 288 -0.27 9.17 -11.93
C ALA A 288 1.05 9.74 -12.47
N ILE A 289 1.33 9.56 -13.76
CA ILE A 289 2.60 9.90 -14.40
C ILE A 289 2.72 11.41 -14.61
N ILE A 290 1.65 12.13 -14.95
CA ILE A 290 1.70 13.59 -15.15
C ILE A 290 2.27 14.34 -13.91
N PRO A 291 1.71 14.21 -12.70
CA PRO A 291 2.25 14.90 -11.52
C PRO A 291 3.65 14.42 -11.17
N THR A 292 3.92 13.12 -11.31
CA THR A 292 5.25 12.54 -11.03
C THR A 292 6.32 13.05 -12.00
N PHE A 293 5.98 13.18 -13.27
CA PHE A 293 6.86 13.73 -14.30
C PHE A 293 7.14 15.21 -14.05
N LEU A 294 6.11 16.00 -13.75
CA LEU A 294 6.29 17.43 -13.43
C LEU A 294 7.22 17.60 -12.22
N MET A 295 7.03 16.81 -11.16
CA MET A 295 7.93 16.81 -10.01
C MET A 295 9.35 16.39 -10.40
N ALA A 296 9.52 15.28 -11.13
CA ALA A 296 10.85 14.82 -11.55
C ALA A 296 11.57 15.74 -12.54
N PHE A 297 10.83 16.59 -13.26
CA PHE A 297 11.40 17.54 -14.22
C PHE A 297 11.82 18.86 -13.56
N TYR A 298 11.05 19.35 -12.59
CA TYR A 298 11.30 20.63 -11.93
C TYR A 298 12.07 20.53 -10.62
N ASN A 299 12.00 19.39 -9.93
CA ASN A 299 12.46 19.23 -8.56
C ASN A 299 13.56 18.14 -8.43
N THR A 300 14.09 17.99 -7.22
CA THR A 300 15.21 17.08 -6.90
C THR A 300 14.74 15.70 -6.43
N ILE A 301 15.67 14.76 -6.23
CA ILE A 301 15.38 13.40 -5.71
C ILE A 301 14.70 13.47 -4.33
N GLU A 302 15.10 14.42 -3.49
CA GLU A 302 14.58 14.55 -2.13
C GLU A 302 13.08 14.89 -2.13
N ASP A 303 12.63 15.68 -3.11
CA ASP A 303 11.22 16.02 -3.28
C ASP A 303 10.37 14.82 -3.73
N LEU A 304 10.95 13.91 -4.53
CA LEU A 304 10.30 12.66 -4.95
C LEU A 304 10.14 11.69 -3.78
N SER A 305 11.15 11.58 -2.92
CA SER A 305 11.09 10.78 -1.69
C SER A 305 10.08 11.37 -0.69
N GLY A 306 10.06 12.68 -0.50
CA GLY A 306 9.05 13.35 0.33
C GLY A 306 7.62 13.18 -0.21
N MET A 307 7.45 13.17 -1.53
CA MET A 307 6.16 12.84 -2.16
C MET A 307 5.74 11.40 -1.86
N ASN A 308 6.66 10.44 -1.86
CA ASN A 308 6.38 9.05 -1.51
C ASN A 308 5.85 8.91 -0.07
N ASP A 309 6.44 9.65 0.87
CA ASP A 309 6.00 9.66 2.27
C ASP A 309 4.61 10.29 2.44
N LEU A 310 4.33 11.38 1.73
CA LEU A 310 2.99 11.98 1.68
C LEU A 310 1.96 10.99 1.11
N LEU A 311 2.32 10.26 0.05
CA LEU A 311 1.45 9.25 -0.55
C LEU A 311 1.16 8.10 0.43
N ASN A 312 2.15 7.67 1.24
CA ASN A 312 1.94 6.68 2.30
C ASN A 312 0.93 7.16 3.35
N ALA A 313 1.01 8.43 3.74
CA ALA A 313 0.04 9.02 4.65
C ALA A 313 -1.37 9.08 4.03
N VAL A 314 -1.47 9.39 2.73
CA VAL A 314 -2.75 9.37 1.99
C VAL A 314 -3.33 7.94 1.94
N MET A 315 -2.50 6.90 1.80
CA MET A 315 -2.96 5.49 1.90
C MET A 315 -3.53 5.18 3.28
N SER A 316 -2.84 5.62 4.34
CA SER A 316 -3.32 5.46 5.71
C SER A 316 -4.69 6.13 5.89
N LEU A 317 -4.86 7.36 5.37
CA LEU A 317 -6.13 8.09 5.44
C LEU A 317 -7.29 7.34 4.75
N GLN A 318 -7.00 6.57 3.70
CA GLN A 318 -8.03 5.84 2.95
C GLN A 318 -8.39 4.49 3.55
N LEU A 319 -7.56 3.93 4.44
CA LEU A 319 -7.78 2.63 5.07
C LEU A 319 -9.20 2.40 5.61
N PRO A 320 -9.81 3.35 6.36
CA PRO A 320 -11.15 3.16 6.91
C PRO A 320 -12.22 2.88 5.85
N PHE A 321 -12.05 3.40 4.63
CA PHE A 321 -13.00 3.18 3.54
C PHE A 321 -12.98 1.77 2.99
N ALA A 322 -11.88 1.04 3.16
CA ALA A 322 -11.77 -0.37 2.80
C ALA A 322 -12.08 -1.30 3.99
N THR A 323 -11.59 -0.97 5.19
CA THR A 323 -11.73 -1.83 6.37
C THR A 323 -13.15 -1.83 6.92
N LEU A 324 -13.82 -0.67 7.04
CA LEU A 324 -15.17 -0.59 7.61
C LEU A 324 -16.21 -1.39 6.80
N PRO A 325 -16.30 -1.28 5.46
CA PRO A 325 -17.21 -2.12 4.70
C PRO A 325 -16.87 -3.62 4.81
N THR A 326 -15.59 -3.97 4.86
CA THR A 326 -15.14 -5.36 4.98
C THR A 326 -15.62 -5.97 6.30
N ILE A 327 -15.47 -5.26 7.42
CA ILE A 327 -15.97 -5.69 8.74
C ILE A 327 -17.49 -5.75 8.75
N ALA A 328 -18.17 -4.75 8.19
CA ALA A 328 -19.62 -4.67 8.14
C ALA A 328 -20.26 -5.87 7.41
N PHE A 329 -19.64 -6.34 6.33
CA PHE A 329 -20.16 -7.46 5.55
C PHE A 329 -19.73 -8.81 6.09
N THR A 330 -18.50 -8.95 6.57
CA THR A 330 -18.00 -10.22 7.15
C THR A 330 -18.61 -10.56 8.51
N SER A 331 -19.11 -9.55 9.23
CA SER A 331 -19.80 -9.71 10.52
C SER A 331 -21.33 -9.85 10.38
N ASN A 332 -21.89 -9.76 9.17
CA ASN A 332 -23.35 -9.85 8.96
C ASN A 332 -23.79 -11.28 8.64
N ALA A 333 -24.60 -11.86 9.52
CA ALA A 333 -25.14 -13.22 9.38
C ALA A 333 -26.03 -13.42 8.15
N ALA A 334 -26.74 -12.38 7.70
CA ALA A 334 -27.55 -12.45 6.48
C ALA A 334 -26.69 -12.55 5.21
N ILE A 335 -25.43 -12.13 5.25
CA ILE A 335 -24.51 -12.15 4.09
C ILE A 335 -23.61 -13.38 4.13
N MET A 336 -23.00 -13.67 5.29
CA MET A 336 -21.99 -14.72 5.43
C MET A 336 -22.55 -16.09 5.87
N GLY A 337 -23.81 -16.14 6.34
CA GLY A 337 -24.45 -17.38 6.78
C GLY A 337 -23.72 -18.01 7.96
N GLU A 338 -23.25 -19.24 7.80
CA GLU A 338 -22.47 -19.97 8.81
C GLU A 338 -21.00 -19.55 8.90
N PHE A 339 -20.49 -18.79 7.91
CA PHE A 339 -19.09 -18.33 7.85
C PHE A 339 -18.89 -16.92 8.42
N VAL A 340 -19.76 -16.48 9.32
CA VAL A 340 -19.67 -15.18 10.00
C VAL A 340 -18.44 -15.13 10.89
N ASN A 341 -17.83 -13.95 10.99
CA ASN A 341 -16.73 -13.73 11.92
C ASN A 341 -17.13 -14.01 13.38
N GLY A 342 -16.31 -14.81 14.06
CA GLY A 342 -16.43 -14.99 15.50
C GLY A 342 -16.28 -13.67 16.27
N ALA A 343 -16.84 -13.61 17.48
CA ALA A 343 -16.82 -12.39 18.30
C ALA A 343 -15.40 -11.85 18.55
N ALA A 344 -14.43 -12.73 18.79
CA ALA A 344 -13.03 -12.35 18.99
C ALA A 344 -12.45 -11.63 17.76
N ASN A 345 -12.59 -12.20 16.56
CA ASN A 345 -12.09 -11.61 15.31
C ASN A 345 -12.77 -10.27 15.02
N SER A 346 -14.08 -10.19 15.27
CA SER A 346 -14.85 -8.95 15.10
C SER A 346 -14.38 -7.84 16.05
N ILE A 347 -14.13 -8.16 17.33
CA ILE A 347 -13.59 -7.22 18.32
C ILE A 347 -12.19 -6.74 17.88
N VAL A 348 -11.31 -7.65 17.49
CA VAL A 348 -9.95 -7.31 17.01
C VAL A 348 -10.02 -6.41 15.79
N ALA A 349 -10.86 -6.73 14.80
CA ALA A 349 -10.99 -5.93 13.58
C ALA A 349 -11.56 -4.52 13.85
N ILE A 350 -12.51 -4.41 14.79
CA ILE A 350 -13.05 -3.11 15.23
C ILE A 350 -11.97 -2.30 15.94
N LEU A 351 -11.23 -2.90 16.88
CA LEU A 351 -10.14 -2.22 17.60
C LEU A 351 -9.06 -1.71 16.63
N LEU A 352 -8.66 -2.53 15.66
CA LEU A 352 -7.71 -2.12 14.61
C LEU A 352 -8.25 -0.96 13.77
N SER A 353 -9.54 -1.00 13.39
CA SER A 353 -10.13 0.09 12.61
C SER A 353 -10.22 1.40 13.40
N VAL A 354 -10.57 1.33 14.69
CA VAL A 354 -10.59 2.49 15.59
C VAL A 354 -9.19 3.06 15.75
N LEU A 355 -8.17 2.21 15.93
CA LEU A 355 -6.78 2.62 16.03
C LEU A 355 -6.33 3.38 14.77
N VAL A 356 -6.59 2.84 13.58
CA VAL A 356 -6.25 3.48 12.30
C VAL A 356 -6.94 4.84 12.15
N ILE A 357 -8.24 4.93 12.49
CA ILE A 357 -8.96 6.20 12.44
C ILE A 357 -8.36 7.22 13.42
N ALA A 358 -8.03 6.80 14.64
CA ALA A 358 -7.42 7.68 15.65
C ALA A 358 -6.04 8.20 15.19
N ILE A 359 -5.23 7.32 14.63
CA ILE A 359 -3.91 7.67 14.07
C ILE A 359 -4.05 8.67 12.91
N ASN A 360 -4.99 8.45 11.99
CA ASN A 360 -5.23 9.36 10.88
C ASN A 360 -5.71 10.74 11.34
N ILE A 361 -6.56 10.79 12.38
CA ILE A 361 -6.98 12.07 12.98
C ILE A 361 -5.78 12.80 13.57
N TYR A 362 -4.93 12.09 14.33
CA TYR A 362 -3.71 12.68 14.87
C TYR A 362 -2.81 13.23 13.76
N PHE A 363 -2.59 12.47 12.69
CA PHE A 363 -1.78 12.88 11.54
C PHE A 363 -2.27 14.21 10.94
N VAL A 364 -3.58 14.33 10.70
CA VAL A 364 -4.16 15.56 10.14
C VAL A 364 -4.00 16.74 11.10
N VAL A 365 -4.16 16.51 12.40
CA VAL A 365 -4.01 17.57 13.42
C VAL A 365 -2.55 18.03 13.53
N ASP A 366 -1.59 17.11 13.52
CA ASP A 366 -0.16 17.43 13.58
C ASP A 366 0.29 18.24 12.36
N GLN A 367 -0.14 17.84 11.16
CA GLN A 367 0.15 18.57 9.92
C GLN A 367 -0.43 20.00 9.93
N VAL A 368 -1.60 20.19 10.52
CA VAL A 368 -2.24 21.51 10.66
C VAL A 368 -1.52 22.39 11.68
N ASN A 369 -1.03 21.81 12.78
CA ASN A 369 -0.36 22.57 13.84
C ASN A 369 1.05 23.04 13.44
N HIS A 370 1.77 22.24 12.64
CA HIS A 370 3.15 22.54 12.23
C HIS A 370 3.25 23.21 10.85
N GLY A 371 2.17 23.22 10.06
CA GLY A 371 2.15 23.88 8.77
C GLY A 371 1.88 25.38 8.90
N ASP A 372 2.83 26.23 8.48
CA ASP A 372 2.59 27.67 8.26
C ASP A 372 1.63 27.86 7.08
N MET A 373 0.33 27.76 7.35
CA MET A 373 -0.71 27.73 6.34
C MET A 373 -1.50 29.03 6.30
N THR A 374 -1.77 29.53 5.09
CA THR A 374 -2.70 30.65 4.91
C THR A 374 -4.09 30.25 5.42
N ALA A 375 -4.81 31.17 6.07
CA ALA A 375 -6.12 30.90 6.68
C ALA A 375 -7.13 30.23 5.73
N GLY A 376 -7.08 30.52 4.43
CA GLY A 376 -7.93 29.88 3.42
C GLY A 376 -7.61 28.39 3.21
N TYR A 377 -6.33 28.01 3.23
CA TYR A 377 -5.91 26.62 3.09
C TYR A 377 -6.25 25.81 4.35
N LEU A 378 -6.08 26.41 5.52
CA LEU A 378 -6.50 25.84 6.80
C LEU A 378 -8.01 25.56 6.82
N ALA A 379 -8.84 26.50 6.37
CA ALA A 379 -10.29 26.31 6.30
C ALA A 379 -10.67 25.14 5.38
N LEU A 380 -9.99 24.98 4.24
CA LEU A 380 -10.23 23.90 3.31
C LEU A 380 -9.90 22.53 3.92
N ILE A 381 -8.78 22.41 4.63
CA ILE A 381 -8.40 21.17 5.34
C ILE A 381 -9.45 20.82 6.39
N ILE A 382 -9.89 21.79 7.20
CA ILE A 382 -10.89 21.55 8.24
C ILE A 382 -12.22 21.09 7.62
N ILE A 383 -12.68 21.74 6.55
CA ILE A 383 -13.91 21.35 5.86
C ILE A 383 -13.78 19.92 5.33
N PHE A 384 -12.67 19.59 4.66
CA PHE A 384 -12.42 18.25 4.15
C PHE A 384 -12.35 17.21 5.28
N GLY A 385 -11.68 17.53 6.38
CA GLY A 385 -11.59 16.67 7.57
C GLY A 385 -12.95 16.41 8.22
N ILE A 386 -13.81 17.43 8.32
CA ILE A 386 -15.18 17.26 8.82
C ILE A 386 -15.99 16.34 7.87
N LEU A 387 -15.92 16.56 6.56
CA LEU A 387 -16.60 15.71 5.58
C LEU A 387 -16.11 14.26 5.65
N TYR A 388 -14.79 14.07 5.79
CA TYR A 388 -14.16 12.77 5.98
C TYR A 388 -14.69 12.05 7.23
N LEU A 389 -14.72 12.74 8.37
CA LEU A 389 -15.20 12.18 9.64
C LEU A 389 -16.69 11.86 9.61
N LEU A 390 -17.51 12.73 9.00
CA LEU A 390 -18.93 12.47 8.78
C LEU A 390 -19.16 11.25 7.91
N PHE A 391 -18.34 11.06 6.88
CA PHE A 391 -18.44 9.89 6.01
C PHE A 391 -17.98 8.60 6.70
N CYS A 392 -16.90 8.66 7.49
CA CYS A 392 -16.49 7.54 8.34
C CYS A 392 -17.58 7.19 9.35
N LEU A 393 -18.19 8.19 10.01
CA LEU A 393 -19.31 8.00 10.92
C LEU A 393 -20.50 7.34 10.21
N TYR A 394 -20.84 7.78 8.99
CA TYR A 394 -21.87 7.13 8.18
C TYR A 394 -21.58 5.64 7.95
N LEU A 395 -20.34 5.29 7.59
CA LEU A 395 -19.93 3.90 7.39
C LEU A 395 -19.97 3.09 8.68
N VAL A 396 -19.56 3.66 9.82
CA VAL A 396 -19.65 3.03 11.14
C VAL A 396 -21.11 2.80 11.54
N LEU A 397 -22.00 3.78 11.31
CA LEU A 397 -23.43 3.62 11.57
C LEU A 397 -24.02 2.49 10.70
N HIS A 398 -23.65 2.43 9.42
CA HIS A 398 -24.05 1.34 8.53
C HIS A 398 -23.50 -0.01 9.02
N MET A 399 -22.24 -0.07 9.46
CA MET A 399 -21.62 -1.26 10.02
C MET A 399 -22.36 -1.75 11.26
N SER A 400 -22.59 -0.88 12.24
CA SER A 400 -23.29 -1.19 13.49
C SER A 400 -24.72 -1.66 13.25
N ALA A 401 -25.41 -1.06 12.27
CA ALA A 401 -26.74 -1.49 11.89
C ALA A 401 -26.73 -2.86 11.16
N SER A 402 -25.71 -3.12 10.32
CA SER A 402 -25.49 -4.40 9.63
C SER A 402 -25.12 -5.55 10.59
N MET A 403 -24.48 -5.25 11.72
CA MET A 403 -24.12 -6.23 12.76
C MET A 403 -25.29 -6.60 13.70
N GLY A 404 -26.50 -6.07 13.48
CA GLY A 404 -27.71 -6.47 14.23
C GLY A 404 -27.94 -5.70 15.53
N CYS A 405 -27.41 -4.48 15.67
CA CYS A 405 -27.73 -3.63 16.82
C CYS A 405 -29.18 -3.10 16.71
N ASN A 406 -30.14 -3.85 17.25
CA ASN A 406 -31.58 -3.61 17.14
C ASN A 406 -32.02 -2.20 17.59
N SER A 407 -31.35 -1.61 18.58
CA SER A 407 -31.66 -0.25 19.05
C SER A 407 -31.30 0.83 18.01
N LEU A 408 -30.27 0.58 17.20
CA LEU A 408 -29.78 1.53 16.21
C LEU A 408 -30.52 1.36 14.88
N SER A 409 -30.82 0.12 14.48
CA SER A 409 -31.58 -0.18 13.25
C SER A 409 -33.01 0.38 13.28
N ASN A 410 -33.60 0.49 14.47
CA ASN A 410 -34.97 1.00 14.65
C ASN A 410 -35.10 2.52 14.57
N LEU A 411 -33.98 3.26 14.48
CA LEU A 411 -34.03 4.71 14.30
C LEU A 411 -34.47 5.03 12.86
N THR A 412 -35.53 5.83 12.74
CA THR A 412 -36.13 6.24 11.44
C THR A 412 -35.12 6.89 10.48
N PHE A 413 -34.13 7.61 11.04
CA PHE A 413 -33.03 8.19 10.27
C PHE A 413 -32.16 7.09 9.60
N ILE A 414 -31.80 6.04 10.33
CA ILE A 414 -30.95 4.96 9.82
C ILE A 414 -31.71 4.13 8.78
N GLN A 415 -32.98 3.84 9.03
CA GLN A 415 -33.81 3.12 8.05
C GLN A 415 -34.02 3.91 6.75
N LYS A 416 -34.12 5.25 6.83
CA LYS A 416 -34.38 6.11 5.66
C LYS A 416 -33.13 6.49 4.87
N TYR A 417 -32.00 6.72 5.54
CA TYR A 417 -30.78 7.28 4.95
C TYR A 417 -29.61 6.29 4.87
N VAL A 418 -29.55 5.29 5.74
CA VAL A 418 -28.41 4.38 5.85
C VAL A 418 -28.72 3.02 5.23
N MET A 419 -29.86 2.41 5.57
CA MET A 419 -30.25 1.12 4.99
C MET A 419 -30.92 1.27 3.62
N THR A 420 -30.62 0.35 2.72
CA THR A 420 -31.41 0.12 1.50
C THR A 420 -32.54 -0.85 1.84
N SER A 421 -33.79 -0.53 1.48
CA SER A 421 -34.91 -1.45 1.64
C SER A 421 -34.61 -2.77 0.93
N ASP A 422 -34.84 -3.90 1.61
CA ASP A 422 -34.56 -5.26 1.11
C ASP A 422 -35.31 -5.64 -0.19
N ALA A 423 -36.15 -4.75 -0.74
CA ALA A 423 -36.93 -4.95 -1.96
C ALA A 423 -36.09 -5.05 -3.26
N ASP A 424 -34.84 -4.59 -3.28
CA ASP A 424 -33.92 -4.75 -4.44
C ASP A 424 -32.98 -5.96 -4.32
N SER A 425 -33.17 -6.81 -3.29
CA SER A 425 -32.38 -8.04 -3.11
C SER A 425 -32.97 -9.20 -3.92
N SER A 426 -32.82 -9.16 -5.25
CA SER A 426 -32.94 -10.37 -6.06
C SER A 426 -32.01 -11.47 -5.51
N PRO A 427 -32.42 -12.76 -5.51
CA PRO A 427 -31.58 -13.85 -5.04
C PRO A 427 -30.21 -13.81 -5.74
N ILE A 428 -29.16 -14.28 -5.08
CA ILE A 428 -27.84 -14.46 -5.68
C ILE A 428 -28.00 -15.49 -6.82
N ASP A 429 -28.30 -15.02 -8.03
CA ASP A 429 -28.23 -15.88 -9.20
C ASP A 429 -26.77 -16.30 -9.36
N ASN A 430 -26.55 -17.61 -9.35
CA ASN A 430 -25.28 -18.27 -9.64
C ASN A 430 -24.88 -18.01 -11.09
N GLN A 431 -24.51 -16.77 -11.44
CA GLN A 431 -23.86 -16.48 -12.71
C GLN A 431 -22.38 -16.85 -12.60
N THR A 432 -22.14 -18.13 -12.90
CA THR A 432 -20.92 -18.63 -13.52
C THR A 432 -20.69 -17.89 -14.84
N SER A 433 -19.97 -16.78 -14.80
CA SER A 433 -19.46 -16.10 -16.00
C SER A 433 -18.26 -15.20 -15.65
N TYR A 434 -17.19 -15.81 -15.14
CA TYR A 434 -15.85 -15.20 -15.12
C TYR A 434 -14.80 -16.08 -15.82
N SER A 435 -15.23 -16.94 -16.75
CA SER A 435 -14.35 -17.79 -17.56
C SER A 435 -14.75 -17.78 -19.04
N SER A 436 -14.80 -16.59 -19.66
CA SER A 436 -14.84 -16.46 -21.13
C SER A 436 -14.74 -14.98 -21.53
N ALA A 437 -13.56 -14.40 -21.42
CA ALA A 437 -13.18 -13.20 -22.19
C ALA A 437 -11.66 -13.22 -22.39
N SER A 438 -11.20 -14.33 -22.95
CA SER A 438 -9.90 -14.48 -23.59
C SER A 438 -10.20 -14.83 -25.04
N ASP A 439 -10.39 -13.79 -25.84
CA ASP A 439 -10.08 -13.75 -27.27
C ASP A 439 -9.32 -12.44 -27.52
#